data_AF-A0A8H4TAI0-F1
#
_entry.id   AF-A0A8H4TAI0-F1
#
_cell.length_a   1.000
_cell.length_b   1.000
_cell.length_c   1.000
_cell.angle_alpha   90.00
_cell.angle_beta   90.00
_cell.angle_gamma   90.00
#
_symmetry.space_group_name_H-M   'P 1'
#
loop_
_entity.id
_entity.type
_entity.pdbx_description
1 polymer ?
#
loop_
_entity_poly.entity_id
_entity_poly.type
_entity_poly.pdbx_seq_one_letter_code
_entity_poly.pdbx_strand_id
1 'polypeptide(L)'
;MSPINLPWTRLVRYSSSAASAIKYGEPIVAPDADIGQLAQEGKLQVKQLLGTDPFQLETTDVTETVFRLYGPLEPKDVPIVRCIGLNYKTHILETGRPLPTCPTVFTKPGPAVADHDSPIPIPKIAQEQCDYEGELVIVIGQDGKNITAENALDYVAGYTVGNDVSARDWQRESSKAGPVPQWTFSKSFDKYAPLGPCLVRQDLLNEA
;
A
#
# COMPACT_ATOMS: atom_id res chain seq x y z
N MET A 1 11.92 -21.45 -6.84
CA MET A 1 10.64 -21.50 -7.59
C MET A 1 10.75 -20.55 -8.76
N SER A 2 9.81 -20.56 -9.73
CA SER A 2 9.87 -19.56 -10.81
C SER A 2 9.48 -18.18 -10.25
N PRO A 3 10.18 -17.10 -10.64
CA PRO A 3 9.81 -15.74 -10.25
C PRO A 3 8.38 -15.41 -10.70
N ILE A 4 7.69 -14.56 -9.94
CA ILE A 4 6.38 -14.03 -10.33
C ILE A 4 6.55 -13.26 -11.64
N ASN A 5 5.87 -13.71 -12.69
CA ASN A 5 5.96 -13.09 -14.01
C ASN A 5 4.87 -12.01 -14.17
N LEU A 6 5.24 -10.76 -13.91
CA LEU A 6 4.35 -9.61 -14.05
C LEU A 6 4.59 -8.89 -15.37
N PRO A 7 3.54 -8.47 -16.09
CA PRO A 7 3.65 -7.80 -17.39
C PRO A 7 4.06 -6.32 -17.29
N TRP A 8 4.35 -5.84 -16.07
CA TRP A 8 4.67 -4.46 -15.76
C TRP A 8 5.85 -4.38 -14.80
N THR A 9 6.59 -3.27 -14.87
CA THR A 9 7.60 -2.88 -13.88
C THR A 9 7.04 -1.87 -12.88
N ARG A 10 6.13 -1.01 -13.34
CA ARG A 10 5.31 -0.12 -12.52
C ARG A 10 3.85 -0.29 -12.88
N LEU A 11 2.97 -0.39 -11.88
CA LEU A 11 1.53 -0.52 -12.08
C LEU A 11 0.79 0.65 -11.46
N VAL A 12 -0.08 1.28 -12.24
CA VAL A 12 -1.07 2.25 -11.75
C VAL A 12 -2.48 1.82 -12.10
N ARG A 13 -3.43 2.28 -11.30
CA ARG A 13 -4.86 2.23 -11.61
C ARG A 13 -5.32 3.64 -11.98
N TYR A 14 -6.00 3.81 -13.10
CA TYR A 14 -6.35 5.13 -13.63
C TYR A 14 -7.67 5.16 -14.40
N SER A 15 -8.18 6.35 -14.66
CA SER A 15 -9.19 6.62 -15.69
C SER A 15 -8.64 7.64 -16.68
N SER A 16 -9.02 7.55 -17.96
CA SER A 16 -8.58 8.47 -19.03
C SER A 16 -9.56 9.63 -19.27
N SER A 17 -10.73 9.59 -18.63
CA SER A 17 -11.71 10.69 -18.54
C SER A 17 -12.69 10.44 -17.39
N ALA A 18 -13.48 11.46 -17.02
CA ALA A 18 -14.51 11.34 -15.99
C ALA A 18 -15.58 10.26 -16.27
N ALA A 19 -15.81 9.92 -17.54
CA ALA A 19 -16.78 8.91 -17.96
C ALA A 19 -16.17 7.55 -18.28
N SER A 20 -14.83 7.44 -18.30
CA SER A 20 -14.17 6.16 -18.60
C SER A 20 -14.19 5.21 -17.42
N ALA A 21 -14.23 3.90 -17.70
CA ALA A 21 -13.97 2.88 -16.70
C ALA A 21 -12.56 3.01 -16.12
N ILE A 22 -12.38 2.52 -14.89
CA ILE A 22 -11.08 2.40 -14.25
C ILE A 22 -10.32 1.24 -14.90
N LYS A 23 -9.03 1.46 -15.20
CA LYS A 23 -8.14 0.54 -15.91
C LYS A 23 -6.81 0.42 -15.19
N TYR A 24 -5.99 -0.52 -15.63
CA TYR A 24 -4.59 -0.63 -15.27
C TYR A 24 -3.69 -0.09 -16.37
N GLY A 25 -2.55 0.46 -15.99
CA GLY A 25 -1.55 0.94 -16.93
C GLY A 25 -0.14 0.91 -16.34
N GLU A 26 0.84 0.86 -17.23
CA GLU A 26 2.26 1.03 -16.90
C GLU A 26 2.69 2.48 -17.22
N PRO A 27 3.11 3.27 -16.21
CA PRO A 27 3.64 4.61 -16.41
C PRO A 27 4.80 4.68 -17.41
N ILE A 28 4.69 5.58 -18.38
CA ILE A 28 5.77 5.91 -19.32
C ILE A 28 6.55 7.08 -18.72
N VAL A 29 7.52 6.76 -17.84
CA VAL A 29 8.23 7.76 -17.04
C VAL A 29 9.72 7.44 -16.89
N ALA A 30 10.52 8.47 -16.61
CA ALA A 30 11.89 8.29 -16.15
C ALA A 30 11.94 7.60 -14.77
N PRO A 31 13.04 6.91 -14.42
CA PRO A 31 13.11 6.14 -13.18
C PRO A 31 12.81 6.91 -11.88
N ASP A 32 13.19 8.19 -11.83
CA ASP A 32 13.10 9.11 -10.69
C ASP A 32 11.87 10.04 -10.74
N ALA A 33 10.98 9.85 -11.72
CA ALA A 33 9.81 10.70 -11.89
C ALA A 33 8.78 10.51 -10.76
N ASP A 34 8.21 11.62 -10.28
CA ASP A 34 7.05 11.60 -9.39
C ASP A 34 5.76 11.36 -10.19
N ILE A 35 5.28 10.12 -10.14
CA ILE A 35 4.05 9.68 -10.81
C ILE A 35 2.82 10.44 -10.30
N GLY A 36 2.77 10.72 -8.99
CA GLY A 36 1.65 11.44 -8.38
C GLY A 36 1.59 12.88 -8.88
N GLN A 37 2.72 13.56 -8.89
CA GLN A 37 2.83 14.93 -9.42
C GLN A 37 2.49 14.98 -10.91
N LEU A 38 3.01 14.06 -11.73
CA LEU A 38 2.70 14.01 -13.17
C LEU A 38 1.20 13.80 -13.44
N ALA A 39 0.51 13.00 -12.61
CA ALA A 39 -0.93 12.81 -12.73
C ALA A 39 -1.71 14.08 -12.36
N GLN A 40 -1.33 14.75 -11.27
CA GLN A 40 -1.95 16.01 -10.83
C GLN A 40 -1.78 17.13 -11.87
N GLU A 41 -0.65 17.15 -12.58
CA GLU A 41 -0.39 18.09 -13.67
C GLU A 41 -1.04 17.70 -15.01
N GLY A 42 -1.72 16.55 -15.09
CA GLY A 42 -2.34 16.05 -16.33
C GLY A 42 -1.33 15.61 -17.39
N LYS A 43 -0.11 15.26 -16.99
CA LYS A 43 1.02 14.90 -17.87
C LYS A 43 1.37 13.41 -17.85
N LEU A 44 0.85 12.65 -16.89
CA LEU A 44 1.15 11.23 -16.77
C LEU A 44 0.57 10.45 -17.97
N GLN A 45 1.46 9.87 -18.77
CA GLN A 45 1.12 8.92 -19.82
C GLN A 45 1.35 7.48 -19.35
N VAL A 46 0.50 6.58 -19.81
CA VAL A 46 0.56 5.15 -19.46
C VAL A 46 0.37 4.30 -20.71
N LYS A 47 1.05 3.14 -20.76
CA LYS A 47 0.65 2.05 -21.65
C LYS A 47 -0.47 1.27 -20.99
N GLN A 48 -1.60 1.13 -21.67
CA GLN A 48 -2.76 0.43 -21.13
C GLN A 48 -2.44 -1.06 -20.93
N LEU A 49 -2.93 -1.60 -19.81
CA LEU A 49 -2.91 -3.02 -19.50
C LEU A 49 -4.35 -3.55 -19.45
N LEU A 50 -4.61 -4.71 -20.05
CA LEU A 50 -5.92 -5.34 -20.08
C LEU A 50 -6.05 -6.38 -18.97
N GLY A 51 -7.22 -6.44 -18.33
CA GLY A 51 -7.53 -7.35 -17.23
C GLY A 51 -8.10 -6.63 -16.02
N THR A 52 -8.54 -7.41 -15.03
CA THR A 52 -9.16 -6.92 -13.79
C THR A 52 -8.40 -7.32 -12.53
N ASP A 53 -7.47 -8.26 -12.65
CA ASP A 53 -6.57 -8.73 -11.61
C ASP A 53 -5.18 -8.11 -11.84
N PRO A 54 -4.62 -7.34 -10.88
CA PRO A 54 -3.33 -6.68 -11.04
C PRO A 54 -2.16 -7.66 -11.25
N PHE A 55 -2.32 -8.94 -10.92
CA PHE A 55 -1.34 -10.00 -11.11
C PHE A 55 -1.55 -10.80 -12.41
N GLN A 56 -2.66 -10.57 -13.13
CA GLN A 56 -2.99 -11.24 -14.40
C GLN A 56 -3.46 -10.19 -15.41
N LEU A 57 -2.48 -9.46 -15.96
CA LEU A 57 -2.72 -8.42 -16.96
C LEU A 57 -2.05 -8.78 -18.30
N GLU A 58 -2.54 -8.17 -19.37
CA GLU A 58 -1.97 -8.27 -20.71
C GLU A 58 -1.49 -6.89 -21.19
N THR A 59 -0.31 -6.84 -21.81
CA THR A 59 0.26 -5.59 -22.35
C THR A 59 -0.46 -5.18 -23.63
N THR A 60 -0.57 -3.87 -23.86
CA THR A 60 -1.04 -3.32 -25.14
C THR A 60 -0.10 -2.22 -25.63
N ASP A 61 -0.25 -1.85 -26.91
CA ASP A 61 0.41 -0.69 -27.50
C ASP A 61 -0.41 0.61 -27.37
N VAL A 62 -1.57 0.55 -26.70
CA VAL A 62 -2.44 1.72 -26.49
C VAL A 62 -1.81 2.61 -25.42
N THR A 63 -1.54 3.86 -25.80
CA THR A 63 -1.09 4.89 -24.85
C THR A 63 -2.27 5.82 -24.51
N GLU A 64 -2.48 6.05 -23.22
CA GLU A 64 -3.49 7.00 -22.73
C GLU A 64 -2.84 8.03 -21.81
N THR A 65 -3.47 9.21 -21.72
CA THR A 65 -3.13 10.19 -20.68
C THR A 65 -4.06 9.97 -19.49
N VAL A 66 -3.48 9.95 -18.29
CA VAL A 66 -4.22 9.77 -17.05
C VAL A 66 -5.03 11.05 -16.76
N PHE A 67 -6.34 10.90 -16.66
CA PHE A 67 -7.24 11.94 -16.17
C PHE A 67 -7.31 11.92 -14.65
N ARG A 68 -7.41 10.72 -14.06
CA ARG A 68 -7.37 10.54 -12.61
C ARG A 68 -6.55 9.31 -12.26
N LEU A 69 -5.63 9.48 -11.32
CA LEU A 69 -4.88 8.41 -10.70
C LEU A 69 -5.62 7.88 -9.48
N TYR A 70 -5.58 6.57 -9.32
CA TYR A 70 -6.09 5.86 -8.14
C TYR A 70 -4.95 5.08 -7.49
N GLY A 71 -5.17 4.62 -6.26
CA GLY A 71 -4.30 3.69 -5.56
C GLY A 71 -4.18 2.41 -6.39
N PRO A 72 -3.05 1.70 -6.33
CA PRO A 72 -2.82 0.58 -7.24
C PRO A 72 -3.69 -0.65 -6.96
N LEU A 73 -4.25 -0.76 -5.75
CA LEU A 73 -5.04 -1.91 -5.28
C LEU A 73 -6.38 -1.46 -4.69
N GLU A 74 -7.41 -2.28 -4.84
CA GLU A 74 -8.74 -2.07 -4.24
C GLU A 74 -8.93 -2.98 -3.02
N PRO A 75 -9.91 -2.70 -2.13
CA PRO A 75 -10.24 -3.59 -1.02
C PRO A 75 -10.44 -5.07 -1.40
N LYS A 76 -10.96 -5.34 -2.60
CA LYS A 76 -11.14 -6.72 -3.11
C LYS A 76 -9.83 -7.44 -3.42
N ASP A 77 -8.78 -6.70 -3.77
CA ASP A 77 -7.47 -7.25 -4.11
C ASP A 77 -6.62 -7.49 -2.84
N VAL A 78 -7.01 -6.87 -1.72
CA VAL A 78 -6.29 -6.90 -0.45
C VAL A 78 -7.18 -7.46 0.64
N PRO A 79 -7.31 -8.80 0.76
CA PRO A 79 -8.15 -9.40 1.79
C PRO A 79 -7.68 -9.05 3.21
N ILE A 80 -6.38 -8.80 3.38
CA ILE A 80 -5.79 -8.45 4.67
C ILE A 80 -4.52 -7.62 4.50
N VAL A 81 -4.34 -6.61 5.34
CA VAL A 81 -3.07 -5.91 5.52
C VAL A 81 -2.44 -6.39 6.81
N ARG A 82 -1.22 -6.95 6.73
CA ARG A 82 -0.44 -7.36 7.90
C ARG A 82 0.57 -6.26 8.20
N CYS A 83 0.54 -5.74 9.41
CA CYS A 83 1.35 -4.59 9.81
C CYS A 83 2.37 -5.01 10.87
N ILE A 84 3.54 -4.37 10.84
CA ILE A 84 4.62 -4.57 11.79
C ILE A 84 4.79 -3.28 12.59
N GLY A 85 4.67 -3.37 13.91
CA GLY A 85 5.02 -2.25 14.78
C GLY A 85 6.47 -2.30 15.23
N LEU A 86 7.01 -1.13 15.59
CA LEU A 86 8.34 -0.99 16.21
C LEU A 86 9.45 -1.58 15.34
N ASN A 87 9.49 -1.22 14.04
CA ASN A 87 10.43 -1.80 13.08
C ASN A 87 11.51 -0.83 12.57
N TYR A 88 11.49 0.43 13.00
CA TYR A 88 12.56 1.40 12.75
C TYR A 88 13.40 1.58 14.02
N LYS A 89 14.66 1.17 13.97
CA LYS A 89 15.58 1.17 15.13
C LYS A 89 15.65 2.53 15.83
N THR A 90 15.73 3.61 15.06
CA THR A 90 15.74 4.99 15.57
C THR A 90 14.46 5.31 16.34
N HIS A 91 13.30 5.00 15.76
CA HIS A 91 12.00 5.19 16.39
C HIS A 91 11.83 4.38 17.70
N ILE A 92 12.36 3.16 17.76
CA ILE A 92 12.27 2.32 18.97
C ILE A 92 13.05 2.96 20.12
N LEU A 93 14.26 3.46 19.84
CA LEU A 93 15.09 4.13 20.84
C LEU A 93 14.45 5.45 21.33
N GLU A 94 13.82 6.21 20.42
CA GLU A 94 13.09 7.45 20.76
C GLU A 94 11.89 7.21 21.68
N THR A 95 11.19 6.08 21.53
CA THR A 95 10.04 5.73 22.39
C THR A 95 10.43 5.13 23.73
N GLY A 96 11.73 4.94 24.01
CA GLY A 96 12.25 4.35 25.24
C GLY A 96 11.91 2.86 25.43
N ARG A 97 11.51 2.18 24.35
CA ARG A 97 11.14 0.76 24.39
C ARG A 97 12.35 -0.13 24.13
N PRO A 98 12.44 -1.33 24.75
CA PRO A 98 13.47 -2.30 24.40
C PRO A 98 13.27 -2.77 22.95
N LEU A 99 14.37 -3.12 22.27
CA LEU A 99 14.30 -3.73 20.95
C LEU A 99 13.52 -5.05 21.05
N PRO A 100 12.46 -5.23 20.24
CA PRO A 100 11.67 -6.46 20.29
C PRO A 100 12.50 -7.64 19.76
N THR A 101 12.44 -8.78 20.46
CA THR A 101 13.06 -10.04 19.99
C THR A 101 12.19 -10.78 18.98
N CYS A 102 10.88 -10.48 18.97
CA CYS A 102 9.89 -11.00 18.04
C CYS A 102 9.09 -9.84 17.44
N PRO A 103 8.70 -9.89 16.15
CA PRO A 103 7.91 -8.83 15.53
C PRO A 103 6.58 -8.59 16.26
N THR A 104 6.20 -7.34 16.46
CA THR A 104 4.86 -6.99 16.91
C THR A 104 3.94 -6.91 15.70
N VAL A 105 2.94 -7.79 15.62
CA VAL A 105 2.08 -7.92 14.45
C VAL A 105 0.63 -7.61 14.82
N PHE A 106 -0.04 -6.90 13.92
CA PHE A 106 -1.48 -6.67 13.94
C PHE A 106 -1.98 -6.60 12.49
N THR A 107 -3.29 -6.48 12.32
CA THR A 107 -3.92 -6.52 11.00
C THR A 107 -4.86 -5.37 10.80
N LYS A 108 -5.04 -4.99 9.53
CA LYS A 108 -6.18 -4.20 9.06
C LYS A 108 -6.97 -5.02 8.03
N PRO A 109 -8.31 -4.92 8.02
CA PRO A 109 -9.14 -5.61 7.06
C PRO A 109 -9.11 -4.90 5.69
N GLY A 110 -9.49 -5.59 4.62
CA GLY A 110 -9.54 -5.02 3.26
C GLY A 110 -10.26 -3.67 3.13
N PRO A 111 -11.41 -3.42 3.80
CA PRO A 111 -12.08 -2.11 3.77
C PRO A 111 -11.26 -0.94 4.36
N ALA A 112 -10.19 -1.21 5.10
CA ALA A 112 -9.25 -0.17 5.50
C ALA A 112 -8.42 0.37 4.32
N VAL A 113 -8.31 -0.37 3.20
CA VAL A 113 -7.57 0.09 2.04
C VAL A 113 -8.22 1.34 1.45
N ALA A 114 -7.42 2.39 1.29
CA ALA A 114 -7.85 3.65 0.70
C ALA A 114 -7.12 3.94 -0.60
N ASP A 115 -7.83 4.70 -1.43
CA ASP A 115 -7.38 5.13 -2.74
C ASP A 115 -6.40 6.31 -2.62
N HIS A 116 -5.52 6.50 -3.61
CA HIS A 116 -4.61 7.64 -3.70
C HIS A 116 -5.40 8.95 -3.74
N ASP A 117 -4.92 9.96 -2.99
CA ASP A 117 -5.56 11.27 -2.81
C ASP A 117 -7.05 11.21 -2.38
N SER A 118 -7.49 10.07 -1.81
CA SER A 118 -8.84 9.96 -1.29
C SER A 118 -8.94 10.47 0.15
N PRO A 119 -10.03 11.18 0.52
CA PRO A 119 -10.23 11.61 1.90
C PRO A 119 -10.34 10.43 2.86
N ILE A 120 -9.69 10.56 4.02
CA ILE A 120 -9.73 9.59 5.11
C ILE A 120 -10.79 10.03 6.13
N PRO A 121 -11.94 9.33 6.24
CA PRO A 121 -12.96 9.67 7.22
C PRO A 121 -12.45 9.35 8.63
N ILE A 122 -12.41 10.37 9.48
CA ILE A 122 -12.06 10.19 10.90
C ILE A 122 -13.38 10.09 11.68
N PRO A 123 -13.76 8.89 12.16
CA PRO A 123 -15.00 8.70 12.89
C PRO A 123 -14.96 9.49 14.20
N LYS A 124 -16.12 9.94 14.70
CA LYS A 124 -16.22 10.78 15.91
C LYS A 124 -15.41 10.24 17.09
N ILE A 125 -15.39 8.92 17.28
CA ILE A 125 -14.67 8.28 18.38
C ILE A 125 -13.15 8.42 18.27
N ALA A 126 -12.60 8.66 17.08
CA ALA A 126 -11.16 8.74 16.80
C ALA A 126 -10.68 10.16 16.44
N GLN A 127 -11.53 11.18 16.60
CA GLN A 127 -11.20 12.56 16.22
C GLN A 127 -10.19 13.25 17.15
N GLU A 128 -10.04 12.74 18.37
CA GLU A 128 -9.19 13.37 19.38
C GLU A 128 -7.69 13.21 19.08
N GLN A 129 -7.26 12.00 18.67
CA GLN A 129 -5.85 11.70 18.42
C GLN A 129 -5.67 10.79 17.19
N CYS A 130 -6.15 11.24 16.03
CA CYS A 130 -5.83 10.59 14.76
C CYS A 130 -4.41 10.98 14.30
N ASP A 131 -3.64 10.00 13.84
CA ASP A 131 -2.22 10.16 13.50
C ASP A 131 -1.86 9.38 12.24
N TYR A 132 -0.79 9.81 11.56
CA TYR A 132 -0.26 9.19 10.35
C TYR A 132 1.02 8.41 10.64
N GLU A 133 1.29 7.37 9.85
CA GLU A 133 2.52 6.57 9.91
C GLU A 133 2.91 6.16 8.48
N GLY A 134 3.92 6.81 7.90
CA GLY A 134 4.40 6.47 6.55
C GLY A 134 5.19 5.16 6.57
N GLU A 135 4.79 4.20 5.76
CA GLU A 135 5.33 2.84 5.78
C GLU A 135 5.66 2.31 4.38
N LEU A 136 6.71 1.50 4.29
CA LEU A 136 6.95 0.65 3.12
C LEU A 136 5.94 -0.50 3.13
N VAL A 137 5.26 -0.70 2.02
CA VAL A 137 4.29 -1.79 1.85
C VAL A 137 4.85 -2.82 0.88
N ILE A 138 4.83 -4.08 1.32
CA ILE A 138 5.23 -5.24 0.52
C ILE A 138 3.96 -5.93 0.03
N VAL A 139 3.86 -6.13 -1.29
CA VAL A 139 2.74 -6.84 -1.92
C VAL A 139 3.15 -8.27 -2.22
N ILE A 140 2.45 -9.22 -1.58
CA ILE A 140 2.66 -10.65 -1.79
C ILE A 140 1.90 -11.08 -3.04
N GLY A 141 2.60 -11.70 -4.00
CA GLY A 141 2.03 -12.06 -5.30
C GLY A 141 1.64 -13.53 -5.47
N GLN A 142 2.00 -14.39 -4.51
CA GLN A 142 1.67 -15.81 -4.57
C GLN A 142 1.52 -16.42 -3.18
N ASP A 143 0.74 -17.49 -3.10
CA ASP A 143 0.51 -18.22 -1.86
C ASP A 143 1.78 -18.92 -1.36
N GLY A 144 2.03 -18.85 -0.06
CA GLY A 144 3.20 -19.48 0.57
C GLY A 144 2.96 -19.86 2.02
N LYS A 145 3.68 -20.88 2.50
CA LYS A 145 3.65 -21.33 3.89
C LYS A 145 5.02 -21.84 4.31
N ASN A 146 5.46 -21.45 5.52
CA ASN A 146 6.78 -21.80 6.06
C ASN A 146 7.94 -21.40 5.13
N ILE A 147 7.81 -20.23 4.51
CA ILE A 147 8.81 -19.70 3.58
C ILE A 147 10.07 -19.32 4.38
N THR A 148 11.22 -19.80 3.93
CA THR A 148 12.50 -19.46 4.55
C THR A 148 12.89 -18.02 4.20
N ALA A 149 13.75 -17.39 5.02
CA ALA A 149 14.17 -16.01 4.77
C ALA A 149 14.85 -15.85 3.40
N GLU A 150 15.61 -16.85 2.97
CA GLU A 150 16.34 -16.86 1.69
C GLU A 150 15.40 -16.86 0.49
N ASN A 151 14.21 -17.47 0.63
CA ASN A 151 13.21 -17.57 -0.42
C ASN A 151 12.12 -16.48 -0.31
N ALA A 152 12.18 -15.59 0.69
CA ALA A 152 11.07 -14.68 0.98
C ALA A 152 10.76 -13.71 -0.18
N LEU A 153 11.81 -13.23 -0.87
CA LEU A 153 11.65 -12.26 -1.96
C LEU A 153 11.03 -12.89 -3.22
N ASP A 154 11.13 -14.20 -3.40
CA ASP A 154 10.47 -14.91 -4.51
C ASP A 154 8.93 -14.83 -4.47
N TYR A 155 8.36 -14.42 -3.32
CA TYR A 155 6.92 -14.29 -3.11
C TYR A 155 6.42 -12.84 -3.22
N VAL A 156 7.32 -11.88 -3.42
CA VAL A 156 6.99 -10.45 -3.49
C VAL A 156 6.69 -10.08 -4.95
N ALA A 157 5.46 -9.63 -5.21
CA ALA A 157 5.09 -9.07 -6.51
C ALA A 157 5.66 -7.66 -6.70
N GLY A 158 5.72 -6.89 -5.63
CA GLY A 158 6.23 -5.53 -5.67
C GLY A 158 6.04 -4.79 -4.37
N TYR A 159 6.28 -3.49 -4.44
CA TYR A 159 6.28 -2.59 -3.31
C TYR A 159 5.45 -1.35 -3.61
N THR A 160 4.92 -0.73 -2.57
CA THR A 160 4.28 0.59 -2.65
C THR A 160 4.50 1.34 -1.33
N VAL A 161 3.98 2.56 -1.24
CA VAL A 161 3.96 3.32 0.01
C VAL A 161 2.58 3.18 0.64
N GLY A 162 2.54 3.11 1.97
CA GLY A 162 1.31 3.09 2.75
C GLY A 162 1.31 4.13 3.85
N ASN A 163 0.11 4.44 4.34
CA ASN A 163 -0.07 5.18 5.58
C ASN A 163 -0.84 4.34 6.60
N ASP A 164 -0.22 4.01 7.74
CA ASP A 164 -0.86 3.32 8.85
C ASP A 164 -1.57 4.32 9.76
N VAL A 165 -2.74 4.77 9.30
CA VAL A 165 -3.56 5.74 10.04
C VAL A 165 -4.00 5.12 11.37
N SER A 166 -3.85 5.89 12.44
CA SER A 166 -3.93 5.39 13.80
C SER A 166 -4.71 6.33 14.72
N ALA A 167 -5.75 5.81 15.38
CA ALA A 167 -6.41 6.48 16.50
C ALA A 167 -5.63 6.21 17.80
N ARG A 168 -4.71 7.09 18.17
CA ARG A 168 -3.73 6.89 19.25
C ARG A 168 -4.35 6.78 20.63
N ASP A 169 -5.45 7.46 20.83
CA ASP A 169 -6.25 7.38 22.04
C ASP A 169 -6.77 5.95 22.25
N TRP A 170 -7.32 5.33 21.21
CA TRP A 170 -7.73 3.91 21.22
C TRP A 170 -6.56 2.93 21.23
N GLN A 171 -5.35 3.37 20.89
CA GLN A 171 -4.15 2.54 20.90
C GLN A 171 -3.45 2.52 22.26
N ARG A 172 -3.47 3.64 23.00
CA ARG A 172 -2.56 3.90 24.13
C ARG A 172 -3.26 4.28 25.42
N GLU A 173 -4.41 4.94 25.38
CA GLU A 173 -5.09 5.39 26.60
C GLU A 173 -5.71 4.21 27.33
N SER A 174 -5.29 3.97 28.57
CA SER A 174 -5.80 2.84 29.37
C SER A 174 -7.31 2.87 29.58
N SER A 175 -7.93 4.06 29.58
CA SER A 175 -9.38 4.25 29.67
C SER A 175 -10.15 3.80 28.42
N LYS A 176 -9.50 3.77 27.25
CA LYS A 176 -10.10 3.40 25.96
C LYS A 176 -9.61 2.02 25.46
N ALA A 177 -8.29 1.82 25.44
CA ALA A 177 -7.62 0.62 24.93
C ALA A 177 -7.80 -0.62 25.82
N GLY A 178 -8.27 -0.43 27.06
CA GLY A 178 -8.42 -1.49 28.04
C GLY A 178 -7.10 -1.92 28.68
N PRO A 179 -7.11 -2.97 29.54
CA PRO A 179 -5.93 -3.41 30.29
C PRO A 179 -4.85 -4.06 29.41
N VAL A 180 -5.24 -4.59 28.24
CA VAL A 180 -4.33 -5.17 27.25
C VAL A 180 -4.64 -4.54 25.90
N PRO A 181 -3.90 -3.48 25.49
CA PRO A 181 -4.16 -2.77 24.25
C PRO A 181 -4.11 -3.69 23.03
N GLN A 182 -5.13 -3.61 22.18
CA GLN A 182 -5.20 -4.32 20.89
C GLN A 182 -5.20 -3.31 19.75
N TRP A 183 -4.13 -3.29 18.95
CA TRP A 183 -3.93 -2.22 17.96
C TRP A 183 -4.84 -2.31 16.75
N THR A 184 -5.38 -3.49 16.43
CA THR A 184 -6.29 -3.68 15.30
C THR A 184 -7.44 -2.69 15.35
N PHE A 185 -8.13 -2.52 16.48
CA PHE A 185 -9.26 -1.59 16.58
C PHE A 185 -8.85 -0.15 16.26
N SER A 186 -7.79 0.34 16.89
CA SER A 186 -7.27 1.71 16.70
C SER A 186 -6.78 2.01 15.28
N LYS A 187 -6.57 0.99 14.45
CA LYS A 187 -5.89 1.11 13.14
C LYS A 187 -6.74 0.61 11.97
N SER A 188 -7.96 0.13 12.20
CA SER A 188 -8.74 -0.60 11.19
C SER A 188 -10.04 0.08 10.78
N PHE A 189 -10.21 1.37 11.07
CA PHE A 189 -11.35 2.12 10.54
C PHE A 189 -11.30 2.17 9.01
N ASP A 190 -12.47 2.39 8.39
CA ASP A 190 -12.57 2.49 6.94
C ASP A 190 -11.54 3.48 6.38
N LYS A 191 -10.82 3.07 5.34
CA LYS A 191 -9.75 3.84 4.69
C LYS A 191 -8.50 4.15 5.55
N TYR A 192 -8.26 3.47 6.67
CA TYR A 192 -7.04 3.69 7.50
C TYR A 192 -5.75 3.04 6.96
N ALA A 193 -5.78 2.53 5.73
CA ALA A 193 -4.63 2.03 5.00
C ALA A 193 -4.58 2.59 3.57
N PRO A 194 -4.35 3.91 3.38
CA PRO A 194 -4.05 4.45 2.05
C PRO A 194 -2.82 3.77 1.46
N LEU A 195 -2.91 3.35 0.20
CA LEU A 195 -1.83 2.70 -0.54
C LEU A 195 -1.59 3.43 -1.87
N GLY A 196 -0.33 3.61 -2.27
CA GLY A 196 0.01 4.10 -3.61
C GLY A 196 1.18 5.08 -3.67
N PRO A 197 1.30 5.85 -4.76
CA PRO A 197 0.37 5.92 -5.90
C PRO A 197 0.54 4.78 -6.93
N CYS A 198 1.60 3.97 -6.86
CA CYS A 198 1.87 2.89 -7.81
C CYS A 198 2.43 1.64 -7.11
N LEU A 199 2.35 0.48 -7.77
CA LEU A 199 3.24 -0.64 -7.43
C LEU A 199 4.53 -0.53 -8.23
N VAL A 200 5.63 -0.90 -7.60
CA VAL A 200 6.95 -1.01 -8.23
C VAL A 200 7.44 -2.44 -8.05
N ARG A 201 7.78 -3.09 -9.16
CA ARG A 201 8.35 -4.44 -9.14
C ARG A 201 9.76 -4.41 -8.56
N GLN A 202 10.15 -5.50 -7.89
CA GLN A 202 11.40 -5.58 -7.13
C GLN A 202 12.66 -5.28 -7.95
N ASP A 203 12.68 -5.64 -9.22
CA ASP A 203 13.83 -5.44 -10.11
C ASP A 203 14.21 -3.97 -10.28
N LEU A 204 13.25 -3.05 -10.17
CA LEU A 204 13.52 -1.60 -10.21
C LEU A 204 14.15 -1.03 -8.92
N LEU A 205 14.12 -1.78 -7.82
CA LEU A 205 14.64 -1.33 -6.52
C LEU A 205 16.01 -1.91 -6.19
N ASN A 206 16.47 -2.91 -6.94
CA ASN A 206 17.74 -3.58 -6.73
C ASN A 206 18.95 -2.82 -7.33
N GLU A 207 18.74 -1.65 -7.96
CA GLU A 207 19.79 -0.83 -8.58
C GLU A 207 20.39 0.26 -7.66
N ALA A 208 20.34 0.08 -6.33
CA ALA A 208 20.92 1.02 -5.36
C ALA A 208 22.21 0.51 -4.69
#